data_AF-A0A924L387-F1
#
_entry.id   AF-A0A924L387-F1
#
_cell.length_a   1.000
_cell.length_b   1.000
_cell.length_c   1.000
_cell.angle_alpha   90.00
_cell.angle_beta   90.00
_cell.angle_gamma   90.00
#
_symmetry.space_group_name_H-M   'P 1'
#
loop_
_entity.id
_entity.type
_entity.pdbx_description
1 polymer ?
#
loop_
_entity_poly.entity_id
_entity_poly.type
_entity_poly.pdbx_seq_one_letter_code
_entity_poly.pdbx_strand_id
1 'polypeptide(L)'
;MKKLLLYFLLFISANSSAQNISVTDSIIKFGITEKGKPNGEKSEIKIDKNGGSIQSPDGKVELIFPVGAVTKKMKVSIQPVINFAPNSTGNAYLMEPAGIVFEQPVQIIFHYRQDDTEGSAAGLMGIAMQDNKGFWSPLKNVLLDTVSKTIKADIQHFSSYVNYMWSKLKPVSAKVKVNGSLRLNIVTLAPLDEFEENELLEPLTKPGKEVEVAQVWRVNNIAKGNSTIGFISASQNNSAIYQAPSLVPEQNPVAVTVEHSFYSAFLKNKNITKLVSNILIYGDAWEVNMISEMKGGSIESWGGLVTYSDVGSFTVSLEKNKCAIIGIKNHMETLTSNCSKIVLNPNTCTGLFHVAGAKSIKVSPANPPALPYPLVEIFFIPHPIELTQFKFTCPPPPGVIGGSTGTFDLSQRVMQMFYKTPAIPQYLKFEARDGVQVLAEAGSPGSELYYKIWIEKIK
;
A
#
# COMPACT_ATOMS: atom_id res chain seq x y z
N MET A 1 -19.25 -45.39 -53.17
CA MET A 1 -17.77 -45.27 -53.01
C MET A 1 -17.41 -43.80 -53.21
N LYS A 2 -17.15 -43.07 -52.10
CA LYS A 2 -15.83 -42.51 -51.70
C LYS A 2 -15.34 -41.40 -52.65
N LYS A 3 -15.01 -40.16 -52.25
CA LYS A 3 -15.03 -39.37 -51.01
C LYS A 3 -14.95 -37.90 -51.46
N LEU A 4 -15.83 -37.02 -50.98
CA LEU A 4 -15.70 -35.57 -51.10
C LEU A 4 -14.90 -35.07 -49.89
N LEU A 5 -13.70 -34.54 -50.12
CA LEU A 5 -12.81 -34.08 -49.05
C LEU A 5 -13.18 -32.64 -48.66
N LEU A 6 -13.88 -32.50 -47.53
CA LEU A 6 -14.22 -31.20 -46.93
C LEU A 6 -13.00 -30.72 -46.11
N TYR A 7 -12.42 -29.58 -46.48
CA TYR A 7 -11.37 -28.91 -45.70
C TYR A 7 -12.00 -28.26 -44.46
N PHE A 8 -11.70 -28.80 -43.28
CA PHE A 8 -12.09 -28.22 -42.00
C PHE A 8 -10.98 -27.26 -41.55
N LEU A 9 -11.21 -25.95 -41.67
CA LEU A 9 -10.37 -24.91 -41.06
C LEU A 9 -10.65 -24.90 -39.55
N LEU A 10 -9.76 -25.52 -38.78
CA LEU A 10 -9.71 -25.41 -37.32
C LEU A 10 -9.27 -23.99 -36.93
N PHE A 11 -10.25 -23.14 -36.62
CA PHE A 11 -10.01 -21.93 -35.83
C PHE A 11 -9.62 -22.36 -34.41
N ILE A 12 -8.32 -22.37 -34.12
CA ILE A 12 -7.82 -22.40 -32.74
C ILE A 12 -8.11 -21.03 -32.14
N SER A 13 -9.26 -20.90 -31.48
CA SER A 13 -9.53 -19.77 -30.60
C SER A 13 -8.59 -19.86 -29.41
N ALA A 14 -7.56 -19.02 -29.39
CA ALA A 14 -6.76 -18.77 -28.20
C ALA A 14 -7.67 -18.10 -27.16
N ASN A 15 -8.18 -18.88 -26.22
CA ASN A 15 -8.77 -18.34 -25.00
C ASN A 15 -7.65 -17.78 -24.12
N SER A 16 -7.24 -16.54 -24.40
CA SER A 16 -6.51 -15.72 -23.43
C SER A 16 -7.48 -15.39 -22.30
N SER A 17 -7.47 -16.22 -21.25
CA SER A 17 -8.16 -15.92 -20.00
C SER A 17 -7.56 -14.63 -19.44
N ALA A 18 -8.26 -13.51 -19.61
CA ALA A 18 -7.97 -12.33 -18.83
C ALA A 18 -8.05 -12.73 -17.35
N GLN A 19 -7.10 -12.31 -16.52
CA GLN A 19 -7.26 -12.41 -15.08
C GLN A 19 -8.43 -11.50 -14.68
N ASN A 20 -9.64 -12.04 -14.75
CA ASN A 20 -10.84 -11.46 -14.17
C ASN A 20 -10.70 -11.64 -12.67
N ILE A 21 -9.98 -10.71 -12.03
CA ILE A 21 -10.20 -10.46 -10.61
C ILE A 21 -11.62 -9.90 -10.53
N SER A 22 -12.58 -10.80 -10.37
CA SER A 22 -13.97 -10.47 -10.10
C SER A 22 -14.02 -9.82 -8.73
N VAL A 23 -13.94 -8.50 -8.70
CA VAL A 23 -14.43 -7.72 -7.58
C VAL A 23 -15.94 -7.89 -7.63
N THR A 24 -16.48 -8.73 -6.76
CA THR A 24 -17.92 -8.89 -6.56
C THR A 24 -18.55 -7.51 -6.40
N ASP A 25 -19.54 -7.19 -7.25
CA ASP A 25 -20.42 -6.02 -7.10
C ASP A 25 -21.33 -6.24 -5.88
N SER A 26 -20.74 -6.19 -4.69
CA SER A 26 -21.48 -5.86 -3.50
C SER A 26 -21.82 -4.37 -3.62
N ILE A 27 -23.11 -4.03 -3.66
CA ILE A 27 -23.59 -2.65 -3.55
C ILE A 27 -23.30 -2.17 -2.11
N ILE A 28 -22.03 -1.96 -1.78
CA ILE A 28 -21.62 -1.15 -0.65
C ILE A 28 -21.88 0.29 -1.12
N LYS A 29 -22.76 1.01 -0.44
CA LYS A 29 -22.87 2.46 -0.62
C LYS A 29 -21.50 3.06 -0.27
N PHE A 30 -20.68 3.35 -1.29
CA PHE A 30 -19.26 3.71 -1.20
C PHE A 30 -18.92 4.89 -0.26
N GLY A 31 -19.92 5.61 0.23
CA GLY A 31 -19.75 6.76 1.13
C GLY A 31 -19.99 6.48 2.61
N ILE A 32 -20.59 5.36 3.02
CA ILE A 32 -20.85 5.04 4.43
C ILE A 32 -19.93 3.93 4.88
N THR A 33 -19.10 4.22 5.87
CA THR A 33 -18.20 3.21 6.47
C THR A 33 -18.32 3.22 7.98
N GLU A 34 -17.85 2.15 8.62
CA GLU A 34 -17.64 2.17 10.07
C GLU A 34 -16.59 3.22 10.46
N LYS A 35 -16.54 3.52 11.76
CA LYS A 35 -15.50 4.36 12.34
C LYS A 35 -14.20 3.56 12.46
N GLY A 36 -13.09 4.17 12.07
CA GLY A 36 -11.77 3.57 12.22
C GLY A 36 -11.43 3.28 13.67
N LYS A 37 -10.88 2.09 13.95
CA LYS A 37 -10.26 1.79 15.25
C LYS A 37 -8.87 2.45 15.33
N PRO A 38 -8.36 2.75 16.54
CA PRO A 38 -6.99 3.27 16.70
C PRO A 38 -5.95 2.46 15.94
N ASN A 39 -5.10 3.14 15.17
CA ASN A 39 -4.00 2.56 14.40
C ASN A 39 -2.73 3.41 14.52
N GLY A 40 -2.42 3.81 15.75
CA GLY A 40 -1.27 4.66 16.07
C GLY A 40 -1.43 5.34 17.42
N GLU A 41 -0.37 6.01 17.84
CA GLU A 41 -0.34 6.76 19.08
C GLU A 41 -1.23 8.00 19.04
N LYS A 42 -1.66 8.45 20.22
CA LYS A 42 -2.46 9.67 20.38
C LYS A 42 -1.57 10.82 20.85
N SER A 43 -1.61 11.93 20.12
CA SER A 43 -1.04 13.21 20.56
C SER A 43 -2.11 14.03 21.26
N GLU A 44 -1.81 14.66 22.41
CA GLU A 44 -2.75 15.50 23.16
C GLU A 44 -2.08 16.78 23.68
N ILE A 45 -2.80 17.91 23.61
CA ILE A 45 -2.38 19.20 24.18
C ILE A 45 -3.57 19.93 24.81
N LYS A 46 -3.31 20.95 25.64
CA LYS A 46 -4.32 21.92 26.09
C LYS A 46 -4.21 23.21 25.28
N ILE A 47 -5.26 23.56 24.54
CA ILE A 47 -5.39 24.83 23.80
C ILE A 47 -6.25 25.80 24.61
N ASP A 48 -5.90 27.08 24.60
CA ASP A 48 -6.71 28.16 25.16
C ASP A 48 -6.89 29.30 24.14
N LYS A 49 -7.45 30.44 24.57
CA LYS A 49 -7.77 31.58 23.70
C LYS A 49 -6.58 32.13 22.91
N ASN A 50 -5.34 31.84 23.33
CA ASN A 50 -4.15 32.30 22.62
C ASN A 50 -3.83 31.44 21.37
N GLY A 51 -4.61 30.38 21.11
CA GLY A 51 -4.36 29.47 20.00
C GLY A 51 -3.24 28.47 20.31
N GLY A 52 -2.63 27.94 19.24
CA GLY A 52 -1.52 26.98 19.34
C GLY A 52 -1.52 26.00 18.17
N SER A 53 -0.68 24.96 18.27
CA SER A 53 -0.64 23.89 17.28
C SER A 53 -0.44 22.52 17.93
N ILE A 54 -0.82 21.48 17.21
CA ILE A 54 -0.57 20.08 17.57
C ILE A 54 -0.33 19.28 16.29
N GLN A 55 0.63 18.37 16.34
CA GLN A 55 0.95 17.46 15.26
C GLN A 55 0.62 16.01 15.68
N SER A 56 0.22 15.19 14.71
CA SER A 56 0.11 13.75 14.89
C SER A 56 1.49 13.13 15.17
N PRO A 57 1.58 12.03 15.94
CA PRO A 57 2.87 11.42 16.27
C PRO A 57 3.70 10.94 15.06
N ASP A 58 3.04 10.64 13.94
CA ASP A 58 3.66 10.26 12.67
C ASP A 58 4.09 11.46 11.79
N GLY A 59 3.83 12.70 12.24
CA GLY A 59 4.15 13.93 11.53
C GLY A 59 3.32 14.20 10.26
N LYS A 60 2.30 13.38 9.98
CA LYS A 60 1.50 13.47 8.74
C LYS A 60 0.41 14.54 8.80
N VAL A 61 -0.10 14.86 9.98
CA VAL A 61 -1.18 15.84 10.17
C VAL A 61 -0.81 16.87 11.22
N GLU A 62 -1.05 18.13 10.89
CA GLU A 62 -0.92 19.26 11.81
C GLU A 62 -2.26 20.02 11.90
N LEU A 63 -2.57 20.49 13.11
CA LEU A 63 -3.65 21.43 13.37
C LEU A 63 -3.07 22.75 13.88
N ILE A 64 -3.50 23.86 13.29
CA ILE A 64 -3.16 25.22 13.73
C ILE A 64 -4.42 25.93 14.20
N PHE A 65 -4.46 26.25 15.49
CA PHE A 65 -5.54 27.00 16.13
C PHE A 65 -5.17 28.48 16.13
N PRO A 66 -5.89 29.33 15.40
CA PRO A 66 -5.68 30.77 15.51
C PRO A 66 -6.06 31.29 16.89
N VAL A 67 -5.57 32.49 17.22
CA VAL A 67 -6.01 33.23 18.41
C VAL A 67 -7.53 33.36 18.36
N GLY A 68 -8.19 33.07 19.48
CA GLY A 68 -9.63 33.15 19.59
C GLY A 68 -10.40 31.94 19.04
N ALA A 69 -9.75 30.90 18.51
CA ALA A 69 -10.46 29.70 18.01
C ALA A 69 -11.32 29.00 19.07
N VAL A 70 -10.90 29.08 20.34
CA VAL A 70 -11.63 28.55 21.50
C VAL A 70 -11.78 29.63 22.58
N THR A 71 -12.92 29.63 23.25
CA THR A 71 -13.21 30.59 24.34
C THR A 71 -12.70 30.11 25.70
N LYS A 72 -12.69 28.80 25.91
CA LYS A 72 -12.26 28.14 27.16
C LYS A 72 -11.11 27.20 26.88
N LYS A 73 -10.21 27.09 27.86
CA LYS A 73 -9.10 26.14 27.81
C LYS A 73 -9.64 24.71 27.72
N MET A 74 -9.20 23.96 26.73
CA MET A 74 -9.67 22.60 26.47
C MET A 74 -8.55 21.67 26.04
N LYS A 75 -8.70 20.39 26.36
CA LYS A 75 -7.82 19.35 25.84
C LYS A 75 -8.25 19.01 24.41
N VAL A 76 -7.30 18.93 23.50
CA VAL A 76 -7.51 18.49 22.11
C VAL A 76 -6.54 17.37 21.76
N SER A 77 -6.88 16.54 20.78
CA SER A 77 -6.01 15.44 20.38
C SER A 77 -6.12 15.07 18.91
N ILE A 78 -5.06 14.43 18.39
CA ILE A 78 -5.03 13.77 17.08
C ILE A 78 -4.60 12.32 17.28
N GLN A 79 -5.35 11.38 16.73
CA GLN A 79 -5.02 9.95 16.74
C GLN A 79 -5.18 9.34 15.35
N PRO A 80 -4.15 8.64 14.81
CA PRO A 80 -4.30 7.82 13.62
C PRO A 80 -5.28 6.67 13.87
N VAL A 81 -6.19 6.45 12.94
CA VAL A 81 -7.19 5.37 12.96
C VAL A 81 -7.20 4.64 11.62
N ILE A 82 -7.71 3.40 11.63
CA ILE A 82 -7.91 2.60 10.41
C ILE A 82 -8.75 3.40 9.42
N ASN A 83 -8.28 3.45 8.17
CA ASN A 83 -8.88 4.22 7.12
C ASN A 83 -9.82 3.36 6.27
N PHE A 84 -11.07 3.79 6.17
CA PHE A 84 -12.08 3.18 5.31
C PHE A 84 -12.53 4.10 4.16
N ALA A 85 -11.99 5.32 4.07
CA ALA A 85 -12.43 6.29 3.09
C ALA A 85 -12.10 5.84 1.65
N PRO A 86 -13.02 6.05 0.68
CA PRO A 86 -12.77 5.66 -0.70
C PRO A 86 -11.62 6.47 -1.32
N ASN A 87 -10.83 5.81 -2.19
CA ASN A 87 -9.66 6.38 -2.89
C ASN A 87 -8.61 7.10 -2.02
N SER A 88 -8.59 6.81 -0.73
CA SER A 88 -7.56 7.29 0.20
C SER A 88 -6.40 6.31 0.34
N THR A 89 -5.31 6.74 0.95
CA THR A 89 -4.11 5.95 1.26
C THR A 89 -3.64 6.29 2.68
N GLY A 90 -3.03 5.34 3.37
CA GLY A 90 -2.59 5.53 4.76
C GLY A 90 -3.74 5.58 5.76
N ASN A 91 -3.48 6.19 6.93
CA ASN A 91 -4.43 6.32 8.03
C ASN A 91 -5.44 7.46 7.83
N ALA A 92 -6.59 7.34 8.48
CA ALA A 92 -7.43 8.50 8.80
C ALA A 92 -7.04 9.03 10.19
N TYR A 93 -7.46 10.24 10.53
CA TYR A 93 -7.05 10.90 11.77
C TYR A 93 -8.28 11.35 12.54
N LEU A 94 -8.52 10.71 13.69
CA LEU A 94 -9.57 11.09 14.63
C LEU A 94 -9.11 12.28 15.46
N MET A 95 -9.91 13.33 15.44
CA MET A 95 -9.69 14.53 16.25
C MET A 95 -10.75 14.61 17.34
N GLU A 96 -10.33 14.97 18.55
CA GLU A 96 -11.23 15.05 19.72
C GLU A 96 -10.99 16.35 20.50
N PRO A 97 -12.02 16.86 21.19
CA PRO A 97 -13.37 16.31 21.37
C PRO A 97 -14.34 16.60 20.21
N ALA A 98 -15.17 15.62 19.85
CA ALA A 98 -16.23 15.82 18.88
C ALA A 98 -17.35 16.74 19.40
N GLY A 99 -18.14 17.32 18.49
CA GLY A 99 -19.34 18.10 18.81
C GLY A 99 -19.09 19.55 19.24
N ILE A 100 -17.84 20.03 19.14
CA ILE A 100 -17.50 21.44 19.34
C ILE A 100 -17.57 22.21 18.02
N VAL A 101 -17.89 23.50 18.10
CA VAL A 101 -17.76 24.44 16.98
C VAL A 101 -16.73 25.50 17.38
N PHE A 102 -15.75 25.75 16.52
CA PHE A 102 -14.72 26.76 16.76
C PHE A 102 -15.23 28.16 16.42
N GLU A 103 -14.84 29.14 17.22
CA GLU A 103 -15.17 30.55 16.99
C GLU A 103 -14.40 31.13 15.80
N GLN A 104 -13.21 30.58 15.53
CA GLN A 104 -12.39 30.88 14.37
C GLN A 104 -11.99 29.55 13.73
N PRO A 105 -11.99 29.43 12.39
CA PRO A 105 -11.64 28.18 11.73
C PRO A 105 -10.23 27.70 12.10
N VAL A 106 -10.12 26.42 12.40
CA VAL A 106 -8.83 25.76 12.67
C VAL A 106 -8.29 25.26 11.33
N GLN A 107 -7.01 25.49 11.06
CA GLN A 107 -6.39 24.98 9.83
C GLN A 107 -5.93 23.54 10.05
N ILE A 108 -6.38 22.63 9.18
CA ILE A 108 -5.87 21.27 9.07
C ILE A 108 -4.87 21.19 7.91
N ILE A 109 -3.72 20.57 8.17
CA ILE A 109 -2.62 20.42 7.22
C ILE A 109 -2.28 18.93 7.12
N PHE A 110 -2.33 18.37 5.92
CA PHE A 110 -1.75 17.05 5.64
C PHE A 110 -0.43 17.23 4.90
N HIS A 111 0.61 16.57 5.40
CA HIS A 111 1.91 16.45 4.75
C HIS A 111 1.94 15.16 3.93
N TYR A 112 2.09 15.28 2.61
CA TYR A 112 2.10 14.12 1.72
C TYR A 112 3.50 13.82 1.17
N ARG A 113 3.71 12.55 0.84
CA ARG A 113 4.91 12.01 0.20
C ARG A 113 4.57 11.62 -1.23
N GLN A 114 5.60 11.27 -2.00
CA GLN A 114 5.40 10.83 -3.38
C GLN A 114 4.47 9.61 -3.46
N ASP A 115 4.63 8.67 -2.53
CA ASP A 115 3.85 7.42 -2.47
C ASP A 115 2.35 7.67 -2.23
N ASP A 116 1.99 8.79 -1.59
CA ASP A 116 0.59 9.16 -1.37
C ASP A 116 -0.12 9.56 -2.69
N THR A 117 0.64 9.82 -3.77
CA THR A 117 0.11 10.13 -5.11
C THR A 117 0.03 8.93 -6.05
N GLU A 118 0.40 7.73 -5.62
CA GLU A 118 0.36 6.54 -6.47
C GLU A 118 -1.02 6.30 -7.09
N GLY A 119 -1.03 5.96 -8.37
CA GLY A 119 -2.27 5.83 -9.15
C GLY A 119 -2.83 7.15 -9.67
N SER A 120 -2.28 8.30 -9.27
CA SER A 120 -2.88 9.63 -9.46
C SER A 120 -1.83 10.73 -9.63
N ALA A 121 -2.23 11.98 -9.38
CA ALA A 121 -1.35 13.14 -9.31
C ALA A 121 -1.75 14.03 -8.12
N ALA A 122 -0.78 14.80 -7.61
CA ALA A 122 -1.00 15.70 -6.47
C ALA A 122 -2.16 16.71 -6.70
N GLY A 123 -2.39 17.14 -7.93
CA GLY A 123 -3.51 18.03 -8.28
C GLY A 123 -4.90 17.45 -8.04
N LEU A 124 -5.01 16.14 -7.78
CA LEU A 124 -6.26 15.45 -7.47
C LEU A 124 -6.42 15.13 -5.98
N MET A 125 -5.50 15.59 -5.12
CA MET A 125 -5.64 15.43 -3.68
C MET A 125 -6.83 16.24 -3.15
N GLY A 126 -7.52 15.67 -2.17
CA GLY A 126 -8.53 16.35 -1.36
C GLY A 126 -8.42 15.95 0.10
N ILE A 127 -9.17 16.67 0.95
CA ILE A 127 -9.38 16.31 2.35
C ILE A 127 -10.86 15.94 2.51
N ALA A 128 -11.15 14.80 3.12
CA ALA A 128 -12.50 14.40 3.44
C ALA A 128 -12.69 14.25 4.94
N MET A 129 -13.93 14.45 5.38
CA MET A 129 -14.37 14.36 6.75
C MET A 129 -15.43 13.27 6.87
N GLN A 130 -15.35 12.42 7.88
CA GLN A 130 -16.39 11.43 8.15
C GLN A 130 -17.37 11.93 9.22
N ASP A 131 -18.66 12.03 8.94
CA ASP A 131 -19.66 12.41 9.94
C ASP A 131 -19.98 11.29 10.95
N ASN A 132 -20.91 11.54 11.88
CA ASN A 132 -21.32 10.57 12.90
C ASN A 132 -22.13 9.37 12.35
N LYS A 133 -22.69 9.50 11.15
CA LYS A 133 -23.40 8.42 10.44
C LYS A 133 -22.46 7.59 9.57
N GLY A 134 -21.18 7.97 9.50
CA GLY A 134 -20.15 7.29 8.73
C GLY A 134 -19.98 7.81 7.30
N PHE A 135 -20.68 8.90 6.92
CA PHE A 135 -20.56 9.52 5.61
C PHE A 135 -19.26 10.28 5.46
N TRP A 136 -18.48 9.98 4.42
CA TRP A 136 -17.32 10.78 4.05
C TRP A 136 -17.72 11.90 3.11
N SER A 137 -17.50 13.15 3.48
CA SER A 137 -17.77 14.32 2.65
C SER A 137 -16.50 15.13 2.39
N PRO A 138 -16.29 15.66 1.16
CA PRO A 138 -15.11 16.44 0.84
C PRO A 138 -15.15 17.82 1.53
N LEU A 139 -13.99 18.33 1.94
CA LEU A 139 -13.85 19.71 2.36
C LEU A 139 -13.80 20.65 1.15
N LYS A 140 -14.40 21.83 1.29
CA LYS A 140 -14.30 22.92 0.30
C LYS A 140 -12.97 23.66 0.49
N ASN A 141 -12.54 24.39 -0.55
CA ASN A 141 -11.40 25.31 -0.51
C ASN A 141 -10.07 24.68 -0.05
N VAL A 142 -9.80 23.44 -0.46
CA VAL A 142 -8.51 22.80 -0.18
C VAL A 142 -7.41 23.49 -0.99
N LEU A 143 -6.36 23.92 -0.30
CA LEU A 143 -5.17 24.55 -0.88
C LEU A 143 -4.05 23.53 -1.00
N LEU A 144 -3.56 23.31 -2.21
CA LEU A 144 -2.43 22.43 -2.52
C LEU A 144 -1.15 23.24 -2.67
N ASP A 145 -0.10 22.84 -1.96
CA ASP A 145 1.26 23.30 -2.18
C ASP A 145 2.14 22.10 -2.57
N THR A 146 2.64 22.13 -3.81
CA THR A 146 3.48 21.05 -4.36
C THR A 146 4.95 21.19 -4.01
N VAL A 147 5.38 22.37 -3.55
CA VAL A 147 6.76 22.64 -3.11
C VAL A 147 6.95 22.17 -1.68
N SER A 148 6.07 22.59 -0.76
CA SER A 148 6.09 22.12 0.63
C SER A 148 5.46 20.74 0.83
N LYS A 149 4.84 20.18 -0.22
CA LYS A 149 4.08 18.92 -0.21
C LYS A 149 3.00 18.89 0.88
N THR A 150 2.16 19.91 0.88
CA THR A 150 1.04 20.02 1.81
C THR A 150 -0.29 20.20 1.09
N ILE A 151 -1.36 19.65 1.69
CA ILE A 151 -2.74 20.05 1.40
C ILE A 151 -3.36 20.60 2.67
N LYS A 152 -4.06 21.73 2.57
CA LYS A 152 -4.59 22.45 3.73
C LYS A 152 -6.05 22.84 3.52
N ALA A 153 -6.81 22.85 4.59
CA ALA A 153 -8.17 23.38 4.60
C ALA A 153 -8.50 23.96 5.97
N ASP A 154 -9.57 24.77 6.02
CA ASP A 154 -10.10 25.28 7.27
C ASP A 154 -11.27 24.40 7.72
N ILE A 155 -11.30 24.06 9.01
CA ILE A 155 -12.34 23.24 9.65
C ILE A 155 -12.98 24.00 10.81
N GLN A 156 -14.29 23.82 11.00
CA GLN A 156 -15.03 24.46 12.09
C GLN A 156 -15.35 23.53 13.26
N HIS A 157 -15.11 22.23 13.11
CA HIS A 157 -15.33 21.25 14.17
C HIS A 157 -14.39 20.06 14.01
N PHE A 158 -14.25 19.27 15.07
CA PHE A 158 -13.51 18.01 15.00
C PHE A 158 -14.35 16.86 14.46
N SER A 159 -13.64 15.93 13.81
CA SER A 159 -14.15 14.65 13.32
C SER A 159 -12.99 13.73 12.94
N SER A 160 -13.27 12.65 12.22
CA SER A 160 -12.24 11.91 11.48
C SER A 160 -11.98 12.59 10.13
N TYR A 161 -10.70 12.85 9.83
CA TYR A 161 -10.26 13.46 8.58
C TYR A 161 -9.29 12.56 7.84
N VAL A 162 -9.26 12.68 6.51
CA VAL A 162 -8.39 11.87 5.66
C VAL A 162 -7.97 12.62 4.41
N ASN A 163 -6.77 12.33 3.92
CA ASN A 163 -6.32 12.67 2.58
C ASN A 163 -6.86 11.63 1.58
N TYR A 164 -7.41 12.06 0.44
CA TYR A 164 -7.90 11.16 -0.60
C TYR A 164 -7.61 11.70 -2.00
N MET A 165 -7.77 10.87 -3.04
CA MET A 165 -7.72 11.31 -4.43
C MET A 165 -9.10 11.32 -5.08
N TRP A 166 -9.40 12.41 -5.79
CA TRP A 166 -10.58 12.50 -6.64
C TRP A 166 -10.61 11.40 -7.70
N SER A 167 -9.49 11.16 -8.40
CA SER A 167 -9.39 10.07 -9.38
C SER A 167 -8.12 9.25 -9.21
N LYS A 168 -8.21 7.93 -9.40
CA LYS A 168 -7.05 7.02 -9.46
C LYS A 168 -7.21 6.00 -10.60
N LEU A 169 -6.10 5.59 -11.19
CA LEU A 169 -6.05 4.41 -12.05
C LEU A 169 -5.85 3.17 -11.17
N LYS A 170 -6.74 2.18 -11.30
CA LYS A 170 -6.69 0.92 -10.55
C LYS A 170 -6.48 -0.29 -11.48
N PRO A 171 -5.67 -1.28 -11.07
CA PRO A 171 -4.77 -1.22 -9.90
C PRO A 171 -3.65 -0.19 -10.10
N VAL A 172 -3.16 0.41 -9.01
CA VAL A 172 -2.04 1.38 -9.04
C VAL A 172 -0.71 0.72 -9.44
N SER A 173 -0.60 -0.57 -9.16
CA SER A 173 0.48 -1.44 -9.61
C SER A 173 -0.01 -2.87 -9.82
N ALA A 174 0.56 -3.60 -10.77
CA ALA A 174 0.23 -5.01 -11.01
C ALA A 174 1.44 -5.81 -11.48
N LYS A 175 1.36 -7.14 -11.38
CA LYS A 175 2.29 -8.07 -12.05
C LYS A 175 1.55 -8.76 -13.18
N VAL A 176 2.10 -8.80 -14.39
CA VAL A 176 1.47 -9.41 -15.57
C VAL A 176 2.47 -10.31 -16.29
N LYS A 177 2.09 -11.56 -16.57
CA LYS A 177 2.94 -12.48 -17.34
C LYS A 177 3.07 -12.00 -18.79
N VAL A 178 4.19 -12.28 -19.46
CA VAL A 178 4.32 -12.05 -20.91
C VAL A 178 3.12 -12.64 -21.67
N ASN A 179 2.64 -11.92 -22.69
CA ASN A 179 1.41 -12.20 -23.44
C ASN A 179 0.10 -12.18 -22.61
N GLY A 180 0.17 -11.90 -21.30
CA GLY A 180 -1.00 -11.72 -20.44
C GLY A 180 -1.67 -10.37 -20.65
N SER A 181 -2.88 -10.23 -20.10
CA SER A 181 -3.65 -9.00 -20.17
C SER A 181 -4.10 -8.54 -18.79
N LEU A 182 -4.21 -7.22 -18.61
CA LEU A 182 -4.69 -6.57 -17.39
C LEU A 182 -5.76 -5.54 -17.73
N ARG A 183 -6.90 -5.60 -17.02
CA ARG A 183 -7.90 -4.53 -17.06
C ARG A 183 -7.51 -3.43 -16.07
N LEU A 184 -7.44 -2.21 -16.57
CA LEU A 184 -7.26 -0.98 -15.80
C LEU A 184 -8.59 -0.23 -15.75
N ASN A 185 -8.93 0.35 -14.60
CA ASN A 185 -10.15 1.13 -14.41
C ASN A 185 -9.80 2.49 -13.80
N ILE A 186 -10.35 3.57 -14.36
CA ILE A 186 -10.31 4.88 -13.73
C ILE A 186 -11.44 4.94 -12.70
N VAL A 187 -11.07 5.14 -11.44
CA VAL A 187 -12.03 5.32 -10.35
C VAL A 187 -12.04 6.78 -9.98
N THR A 188 -13.11 7.47 -10.34
CA THR A 188 -13.36 8.87 -9.99
C THR A 188 -14.45 8.94 -8.93
N LEU A 189 -14.18 9.66 -7.84
CA LEU A 189 -15.19 10.09 -6.89
C LEU A 189 -15.86 11.34 -7.46
N ALA A 190 -17.18 11.38 -7.49
CA ALA A 190 -17.93 12.58 -7.82
C ALA A 190 -18.89 12.89 -6.66
N PRO A 191 -19.23 14.17 -6.41
CA PRO A 191 -20.52 14.47 -5.80
C PRO A 191 -21.63 13.93 -6.72
N LEU A 192 -22.79 13.55 -6.17
CA LEU A 192 -23.90 13.09 -6.98
C LEU A 192 -24.34 14.25 -7.90
N ASP A 193 -24.68 13.93 -9.14
CA ASP A 193 -25.13 14.93 -10.11
C ASP A 193 -26.39 15.64 -9.59
N GLU A 194 -26.26 16.88 -9.11
CA GLU A 194 -27.07 18.08 -9.42
C GLU A 194 -26.81 19.19 -8.39
N PHE A 195 -26.20 20.27 -8.88
CA PHE A 195 -25.99 21.50 -8.12
C PHE A 195 -27.34 22.19 -7.87
N GLU A 196 -27.91 22.02 -6.68
CA GLU A 196 -28.60 23.13 -6.03
C GLU A 196 -27.63 23.77 -5.02
N GLU A 197 -27.48 25.09 -5.09
CA GLU A 197 -26.52 25.90 -4.32
C GLU A 197 -26.67 25.83 -2.78
N ASN A 198 -27.54 24.98 -2.24
CA ASN A 198 -27.92 24.98 -0.83
C ASN A 198 -27.27 23.84 -0.01
N GLU A 199 -26.13 24.19 0.58
CA GLU A 199 -25.70 23.87 1.96
C GLU A 199 -25.41 22.44 2.48
N LEU A 200 -25.45 21.36 1.69
CA LEU A 200 -25.02 20.04 2.20
C LEU A 200 -23.80 19.45 1.47
N LEU A 201 -22.76 19.10 2.23
CA LEU A 201 -21.59 18.37 1.73
C LEU A 201 -21.98 16.90 1.50
N GLU A 202 -22.18 16.53 0.24
CA GLU A 202 -22.61 15.19 -0.14
C GLU A 202 -21.56 14.09 0.11
N PRO A 203 -21.99 12.83 0.31
CA PRO A 203 -21.07 11.72 0.49
C PRO A 203 -20.23 11.40 -0.75
N LEU A 204 -18.96 11.04 -0.56
CA LEU A 204 -18.10 10.44 -1.57
C LEU A 204 -18.71 9.11 -2.04
N THR A 205 -19.35 9.09 -3.21
CA THR A 205 -19.96 7.87 -3.78
C THR A 205 -19.46 7.58 -5.21
N LYS A 206 -19.85 6.42 -5.75
CA LYS A 206 -19.43 5.87 -7.07
C LYS A 206 -19.92 6.76 -8.25
N PRO A 207 -19.40 6.52 -9.47
CA PRO A 207 -18.81 7.55 -10.32
C PRO A 207 -19.83 8.52 -10.92
N GLY A 208 -19.43 9.79 -11.01
CA GLY A 208 -20.14 10.79 -11.80
C GLY A 208 -20.27 10.36 -13.27
N LYS A 209 -21.22 10.97 -13.95
CA LYS A 209 -21.55 10.75 -15.37
C LYS A 209 -20.30 10.51 -16.23
N GLU A 210 -20.35 9.51 -17.11
CA GLU A 210 -19.31 9.27 -18.11
C GLU A 210 -19.05 10.56 -18.90
N VAL A 211 -17.92 11.22 -18.65
CA VAL A 211 -17.48 12.29 -19.52
C VAL A 211 -16.78 11.63 -20.69
N GLU A 212 -17.43 11.62 -21.86
CA GLU A 212 -16.86 11.25 -23.16
C GLU A 212 -15.71 12.21 -23.54
N VAL A 213 -14.60 12.16 -22.82
CA VAL A 213 -13.34 12.75 -23.29
C VAL A 213 -12.53 11.62 -23.89
N ALA A 214 -12.01 11.85 -25.11
CA ALA A 214 -11.06 10.94 -25.73
C ALA A 214 -9.84 10.77 -24.81
N GLN A 215 -9.80 9.66 -24.08
CA GLN A 215 -8.71 9.32 -23.17
C GLN A 215 -7.49 8.94 -24.00
N VAL A 216 -6.38 9.65 -23.81
CA VAL A 216 -5.12 9.32 -24.48
C VAL A 216 -4.31 8.36 -23.61
N TRP A 217 -4.37 7.07 -23.97
CA TRP A 217 -3.64 6.01 -23.29
C TRP A 217 -2.23 5.82 -23.87
N ARG A 218 -1.24 5.65 -22.99
CA ARG A 218 0.17 5.43 -23.34
C ARG A 218 0.79 4.35 -22.49
N VAL A 219 1.77 3.65 -23.03
CA VAL A 219 2.69 2.77 -22.29
C VAL A 219 4.10 3.36 -22.43
N ASN A 220 4.81 3.61 -21.33
CA ASN A 220 6.11 4.30 -21.30
C ASN A 220 6.15 5.55 -22.21
N ASN A 221 5.10 6.38 -22.12
CA ASN A 221 4.90 7.59 -22.94
C ASN A 221 4.68 7.37 -24.46
N ILE A 222 4.59 6.13 -24.94
CA ILE A 222 4.24 5.80 -26.33
C ILE A 222 2.72 5.61 -26.44
N ALA A 223 2.07 6.38 -27.32
CA ALA A 223 0.63 6.27 -27.59
C ALA A 223 0.25 4.86 -28.02
N LYS A 224 -0.75 4.27 -27.34
CA LYS A 224 -1.19 2.87 -27.52
C LYS A 224 -0.12 1.79 -27.28
N GLY A 225 1.11 2.16 -26.94
CA GLY A 225 2.22 1.23 -26.76
C GLY A 225 2.75 0.62 -28.06
N ASN A 226 3.54 -0.44 -27.96
CA ASN A 226 4.11 -1.18 -29.09
C ASN A 226 4.46 -2.63 -28.70
N SER A 227 5.04 -3.41 -29.61
CA SER A 227 5.36 -4.83 -29.36
C SER A 227 6.45 -5.10 -28.33
N THR A 228 7.27 -4.10 -27.95
CA THR A 228 8.38 -4.29 -26.99
C THR A 228 7.99 -3.91 -25.57
N ILE A 229 6.98 -3.08 -25.37
CA ILE A 229 6.51 -2.63 -24.05
C ILE A 229 5.04 -2.98 -23.78
N GLY A 230 4.37 -3.63 -24.74
CA GLY A 230 2.95 -3.97 -24.67
C GLY A 230 2.06 -2.90 -25.30
N PHE A 231 0.81 -3.29 -25.53
CA PHE A 231 -0.22 -2.44 -26.13
C PHE A 231 -1.29 -2.07 -25.10
N ILE A 232 -1.91 -0.90 -25.26
CA ILE A 232 -3.04 -0.46 -24.45
C ILE A 232 -4.19 -0.04 -25.35
N SER A 233 -5.37 -0.61 -25.10
CA SER A 233 -6.61 -0.30 -25.81
C SER A 233 -7.67 0.18 -24.83
N ALA A 234 -8.24 1.35 -25.09
CA ALA A 234 -9.39 1.84 -24.35
C ALA A 234 -10.57 0.87 -24.49
N SER A 235 -11.39 0.80 -23.45
CA SER A 235 -12.60 -0.01 -23.33
C SER A 235 -13.74 0.86 -22.78
N GLN A 236 -14.97 0.35 -22.77
CA GLN A 236 -16.12 1.03 -22.17
C GLN A 236 -15.96 1.23 -20.65
N ASN A 237 -16.79 2.08 -20.04
CA ASN A 237 -16.88 2.27 -18.58
C ASN A 237 -15.57 2.73 -17.95
N ASN A 238 -14.91 3.75 -18.51
CA ASN A 238 -13.67 4.32 -17.98
C ASN A 238 -12.55 3.28 -17.75
N SER A 239 -12.46 2.29 -18.64
CA SER A 239 -11.49 1.20 -18.52
C SER A 239 -10.59 1.10 -19.75
N ALA A 240 -9.48 0.38 -19.60
CA ALA A 240 -8.60 -0.01 -20.70
C ALA A 240 -8.01 -1.39 -20.45
N ILE A 241 -7.65 -2.09 -21.52
CA ILE A 241 -7.01 -3.39 -21.47
C ILE A 241 -5.57 -3.22 -21.92
N TYR A 242 -4.66 -3.44 -20.98
CA TYR A 242 -3.24 -3.56 -21.25
C TYR A 242 -2.94 -5.00 -21.67
N GLN A 243 -2.16 -5.18 -22.73
CA GLN A 243 -1.63 -6.47 -23.18
C GLN A 243 -0.11 -6.44 -23.09
N ALA A 244 0.45 -7.33 -22.27
CA ALA A 244 1.88 -7.47 -22.11
C ALA A 244 2.55 -7.99 -23.38
N PRO A 245 3.79 -7.55 -23.68
CA PRO A 245 4.55 -8.04 -24.81
C PRO A 245 4.96 -9.51 -24.63
N SER A 246 5.52 -10.11 -25.69
CA SER A 246 5.95 -11.51 -25.69
C SER A 246 7.28 -11.77 -24.97
N LEU A 247 8.00 -10.71 -24.58
CA LEU A 247 9.27 -10.73 -23.85
C LEU A 247 9.23 -9.65 -22.77
N VAL A 248 9.95 -9.84 -21.67
CA VAL A 248 10.07 -8.80 -20.63
C VAL A 248 10.79 -7.57 -21.21
N PRO A 249 10.23 -6.34 -21.09
CA PRO A 249 10.87 -5.13 -21.60
C PRO A 249 12.19 -4.80 -20.89
N GLU A 250 13.08 -4.08 -21.57
CA GLU A 250 14.33 -3.60 -20.96
C GLU A 250 14.09 -2.62 -19.80
N GLN A 251 13.09 -1.74 -19.94
CA GLN A 251 12.59 -0.87 -18.87
C GLN A 251 11.32 -1.49 -18.27
N ASN A 252 11.48 -2.11 -17.11
CA ASN A 252 10.44 -2.83 -16.39
C ASN A 252 10.52 -2.46 -14.90
N PRO A 253 9.43 -2.05 -14.21
CA PRO A 253 8.03 -2.01 -14.67
C PRO A 253 7.76 -1.01 -15.79
N VAL A 254 6.73 -1.28 -16.60
CA VAL A 254 6.19 -0.31 -17.56
C VAL A 254 5.17 0.59 -16.89
N ALA A 255 5.16 1.87 -17.25
CA ALA A 255 4.17 2.84 -16.81
C ALA A 255 3.04 2.94 -17.85
N VAL A 256 1.84 2.47 -17.49
CA VAL A 256 0.63 2.72 -18.26
C VAL A 256 -0.03 3.99 -17.75
N THR A 257 -0.32 4.91 -18.67
CA THR A 257 -0.78 6.25 -18.30
C THR A 257 -1.97 6.67 -19.14
N VAL A 258 -2.86 7.46 -18.54
CA VAL A 258 -4.02 8.04 -19.22
C VAL A 258 -4.11 9.53 -18.89
N GLU A 259 -4.32 10.34 -19.92
CA GLU A 259 -4.77 11.73 -19.76
C GLU A 259 -6.26 11.70 -19.42
N HIS A 260 -6.57 11.93 -18.15
CA HIS A 260 -7.93 11.99 -17.63
C HIS A 260 -8.34 13.47 -17.47
N SER A 261 -9.34 13.88 -18.24
CA SER A 261 -9.98 15.17 -18.05
C SER A 261 -11.00 15.03 -16.91
N PHE A 262 -10.72 15.68 -15.79
CA PHE A 262 -11.64 15.77 -14.68
C PHE A 262 -12.19 17.21 -14.61
N TYR A 263 -13.51 17.35 -14.65
CA TYR A 263 -14.17 18.60 -14.30
C TYR A 263 -14.54 18.54 -12.82
N SER A 264 -13.87 19.35 -12.01
CA SER A 264 -14.31 19.61 -10.65
C SER A 264 -15.00 20.96 -10.63
N ALA A 265 -16.31 20.96 -10.37
CA ALA A 265 -17.04 22.18 -10.10
C ALA A 265 -16.46 22.97 -8.91
N PHE A 266 -15.77 22.29 -7.98
CA PHE A 266 -15.02 22.94 -6.89
C PHE A 266 -13.75 23.65 -7.37
N LEU A 267 -13.07 23.13 -8.39
CA LEU A 267 -11.85 23.75 -8.94
C LEU A 267 -12.14 24.78 -10.04
N LYS A 268 -13.40 24.89 -10.51
CA LYS A 268 -13.85 25.76 -11.61
C LYS A 268 -12.93 25.76 -12.84
N ASN A 269 -12.21 24.67 -13.06
CA ASN A 269 -11.26 24.53 -14.16
C ASN A 269 -11.22 23.09 -14.68
N LYS A 270 -11.00 22.94 -15.98
CA LYS A 270 -10.81 21.64 -16.64
C LYS A 270 -9.32 21.30 -16.61
N ASN A 271 -8.91 20.52 -15.63
CA ASN A 271 -7.53 20.04 -15.55
C ASN A 271 -7.41 18.68 -16.24
N ILE A 272 -6.54 18.61 -17.24
CA ILE A 272 -6.08 17.32 -17.78
C ILE A 272 -5.02 16.81 -16.82
N THR A 273 -5.31 15.69 -16.15
CA THR A 273 -4.38 15.06 -15.21
C THR A 273 -3.93 13.71 -15.73
N LYS A 274 -2.66 13.39 -15.50
CA LYS A 274 -2.10 12.08 -15.85
C LYS A 274 -2.29 11.12 -14.69
N LEU A 275 -3.03 10.04 -14.91
CA LEU A 275 -3.08 8.90 -13.99
C LEU A 275 -2.09 7.84 -14.45
N VAL A 276 -1.51 7.09 -13.51
CA VAL A 276 -0.41 6.14 -13.79
C VAL A 276 -0.64 4.82 -13.07
N SER A 277 -0.39 3.71 -13.77
CA SER A 277 -0.30 2.36 -13.19
C SER A 277 1.04 1.75 -13.59
N ASN A 278 1.78 1.22 -12.61
CA ASN A 278 3.06 0.58 -12.83
C ASN A 278 2.89 -0.94 -12.95
N ILE A 279 3.11 -1.48 -14.14
CA ILE A 279 2.92 -2.89 -14.45
C ILE A 279 4.27 -3.58 -14.57
N LEU A 280 4.55 -4.48 -13.65
CA LEU A 280 5.72 -5.34 -13.68
C LEU A 280 5.44 -6.54 -14.58
N ILE A 281 6.16 -6.64 -15.70
CA ILE A 281 6.02 -7.76 -16.64
C ILE A 281 7.01 -8.86 -16.28
N TYR A 282 6.59 -10.12 -16.31
CA TYR A 282 7.45 -11.26 -16.00
C TYR A 282 7.26 -12.43 -16.96
N GLY A 283 8.32 -13.21 -17.19
CA GLY A 283 8.30 -14.43 -18.00
C GLY A 283 7.88 -15.66 -17.18
N ASP A 284 8.75 -16.66 -17.13
CA ASP A 284 8.64 -17.67 -16.07
C ASP A 284 9.06 -17.03 -14.75
N ALA A 285 8.28 -17.25 -13.70
CA ALA A 285 8.53 -16.62 -12.42
C ALA A 285 8.15 -17.50 -11.25
N TRP A 286 8.84 -17.28 -10.14
CA TRP A 286 8.61 -17.95 -8.87
C TRP A 286 8.53 -16.92 -7.76
N GLU A 287 7.53 -17.03 -6.90
CA GLU A 287 7.43 -16.20 -5.71
C GLU A 287 8.16 -16.91 -4.57
N VAL A 288 9.16 -16.23 -4.00
CA VAL A 288 9.80 -16.61 -2.75
C VAL A 288 9.06 -15.93 -1.62
N ASN A 289 8.65 -16.70 -0.63
CA ASN A 289 8.01 -16.22 0.58
C ASN A 289 8.86 -16.61 1.79
N MET A 290 8.89 -15.71 2.76
CA MET A 290 9.71 -15.83 3.97
C MET A 290 8.85 -15.44 5.17
N ILE A 291 8.89 -16.26 6.20
CA ILE A 291 8.26 -16.00 7.50
C ILE A 291 9.19 -16.42 8.62
N SER A 292 9.23 -15.62 9.67
CA SER A 292 9.84 -15.93 10.94
C SER A 292 8.86 -15.55 12.04
N GLU A 293 8.76 -16.40 13.03
CA GLU A 293 7.97 -16.21 14.22
C GLU A 293 8.78 -16.68 15.42
N MET A 294 8.92 -15.83 16.43
CA MET A 294 9.52 -16.16 17.72
C MET A 294 8.49 -15.88 18.80
N LYS A 295 8.24 -16.86 19.65
CA LYS A 295 7.31 -16.74 20.78
C LYS A 295 8.07 -16.83 22.08
N GLY A 296 7.64 -16.07 23.06
CA GLY A 296 8.22 -16.10 24.39
C GLY A 296 7.33 -15.40 25.41
N GLY A 297 7.84 -15.30 26.63
CA GLY A 297 7.10 -14.72 27.76
C GLY A 297 6.03 -15.66 28.30
N SER A 298 5.24 -15.12 29.23
CA SER A 298 4.16 -15.83 29.90
C SER A 298 3.09 -14.83 30.36
N ILE A 299 1.90 -15.32 30.70
CA ILE A 299 0.82 -14.47 31.25
C ILE A 299 1.21 -13.77 32.56
N GLU A 300 2.19 -14.32 33.27
CA GLU A 300 2.73 -13.78 34.52
C GLU A 300 3.82 -12.72 34.28
N SER A 301 4.31 -12.58 33.05
CA SER A 301 5.31 -11.59 32.69
C SER A 301 4.67 -10.24 32.36
N TRP A 302 5.38 -9.14 32.62
CA TRP A 302 4.92 -7.79 32.27
C TRP A 302 4.58 -7.66 30.78
N GLY A 303 5.31 -8.35 29.89
CA GLY A 303 5.08 -8.39 28.44
C GLY A 303 3.98 -9.34 27.96
N GLY A 304 3.42 -10.14 28.87
CA GLY A 304 2.48 -11.20 28.53
C GLY A 304 3.11 -12.26 27.63
N LEU A 305 2.27 -12.94 26.84
CA LEU A 305 2.74 -13.73 25.71
C LEU A 305 3.19 -12.78 24.61
N VAL A 306 4.46 -12.92 24.21
CA VAL A 306 5.11 -12.08 23.21
C VAL A 306 5.30 -12.89 21.93
N THR A 307 4.91 -12.32 20.81
CA THR A 307 5.20 -12.87 19.47
C THR A 307 5.94 -11.83 18.66
N TYR A 308 7.17 -12.14 18.27
CA TYR A 308 7.92 -11.40 17.27
C TYR A 308 7.72 -12.10 15.92
N SER A 309 7.40 -11.37 14.86
CA SER A 309 7.26 -11.93 13.52
C SER A 309 7.84 -11.01 12.46
N ASP A 310 8.51 -11.61 11.49
CA ASP A 310 9.08 -10.94 10.34
C ASP A 310 8.73 -11.71 9.07
N VAL A 311 8.36 -11.00 8.01
CA VAL A 311 7.91 -11.57 6.75
C VAL A 311 8.49 -10.81 5.57
N GLY A 312 8.75 -11.52 4.49
CA GLY A 312 9.18 -10.91 3.24
C GLY A 312 8.82 -11.77 2.05
N SER A 313 8.75 -11.14 0.88
CA SER A 313 8.63 -11.86 -0.38
C SER A 313 9.37 -11.16 -1.50
N PHE A 314 9.68 -11.90 -2.55
CA PHE A 314 10.13 -11.34 -3.82
C PHE A 314 9.85 -12.35 -4.92
N THR A 315 9.88 -11.89 -6.16
CA THR A 315 9.73 -12.76 -7.33
C THR A 315 11.09 -12.97 -7.97
N VAL A 316 11.41 -14.22 -8.30
CA VAL A 316 12.50 -14.57 -9.21
C VAL A 316 11.90 -14.73 -10.60
N SER A 317 12.28 -13.89 -11.55
CA SER A 317 11.88 -14.02 -12.96
C SER A 317 13.03 -14.57 -13.79
N LEU A 318 12.74 -15.62 -14.57
CA LEU A 318 13.65 -16.28 -15.48
C LEU A 318 13.13 -16.14 -16.92
N GLU A 319 13.93 -15.52 -17.78
CA GLU A 319 13.62 -15.29 -19.20
C GLU A 319 14.79 -15.74 -20.06
N LYS A 320 14.71 -16.95 -20.66
CA LYS A 320 15.67 -17.61 -21.58
C LYS A 320 17.17 -17.58 -21.20
N ASN A 321 17.76 -16.43 -20.87
CA ASN A 321 19.12 -16.21 -20.34
C ASN A 321 19.25 -15.02 -19.35
N LYS A 322 18.17 -14.32 -18.99
CA LYS A 322 18.15 -13.23 -18.00
C LYS A 322 17.36 -13.68 -16.78
N CYS A 323 18.02 -13.68 -15.62
CA CYS A 323 17.36 -13.89 -14.34
C CYS A 323 17.41 -12.60 -13.53
N ALA A 324 16.31 -12.25 -12.88
CA ALA A 324 16.22 -11.06 -12.03
C ALA A 324 15.37 -11.36 -10.80
N ILE A 325 15.69 -10.70 -9.69
CA ILE A 325 14.76 -10.57 -8.58
C ILE A 325 13.98 -9.27 -8.74
N ILE A 326 12.66 -9.35 -8.61
CA ILE A 326 11.73 -8.24 -8.84
C ILE A 326 10.64 -8.24 -7.78
N GLY A 327 9.97 -7.10 -7.60
CA GLY A 327 8.84 -7.00 -6.68
C GLY A 327 9.18 -7.37 -5.23
N ILE A 328 10.36 -6.97 -4.78
CA ILE A 328 10.83 -7.18 -3.41
C ILE A 328 9.89 -6.49 -2.42
N LYS A 329 9.47 -7.22 -1.40
CA LYS A 329 8.65 -6.75 -0.28
C LYS A 329 9.36 -7.14 1.01
N ASN A 330 10.01 -6.16 1.62
CA ASN A 330 10.49 -6.27 3.00
C ASN A 330 9.40 -5.65 3.88
N HIS A 331 8.87 -6.39 4.85
CA HIS A 331 7.94 -5.82 5.81
C HIS A 331 8.71 -5.34 7.04
N MET A 332 8.13 -4.38 7.75
CA MET A 332 8.59 -4.08 9.09
C MET A 332 8.23 -5.25 10.00
N GLU A 333 9.19 -5.72 10.79
CA GLU A 333 8.97 -6.70 11.83
C GLU A 333 7.84 -6.25 12.77
N THR A 334 7.09 -7.22 13.29
CA THR A 334 5.95 -7.00 14.15
C THR A 334 6.20 -7.64 15.50
N LEU A 335 5.88 -6.91 16.57
CA LEU A 335 5.92 -7.44 17.93
C LEU A 335 4.53 -7.35 18.51
N THR A 336 3.94 -8.47 18.89
CA THR A 336 2.67 -8.54 19.63
C THR A 336 2.95 -8.79 21.10
N SER A 337 2.31 -8.02 21.99
CA SER A 337 2.45 -8.12 23.46
C SER A 337 1.27 -7.41 24.12
N ASN A 338 1.14 -7.51 25.45
CA ASN A 338 0.18 -6.73 26.24
C ASN A 338 0.61 -5.26 26.47
N CYS A 339 1.86 -4.90 26.17
CA CYS A 339 2.39 -3.55 26.33
C CYS A 339 2.01 -2.61 25.18
N SER A 340 1.79 -1.33 25.51
CA SER A 340 1.81 -0.22 24.54
C SER A 340 3.25 0.04 24.10
N LYS A 341 3.48 0.32 22.81
CA LYS A 341 4.82 0.44 22.21
C LYS A 341 4.91 1.65 21.27
N ILE A 342 6.03 2.37 21.39
CA ILE A 342 6.43 3.48 20.51
C ILE A 342 7.66 3.02 19.74
N VAL A 343 7.57 2.89 18.42
CA VAL A 343 8.75 2.57 17.59
C VAL A 343 9.66 3.79 17.50
N LEU A 344 10.95 3.60 17.81
CA LEU A 344 11.96 4.66 17.86
C LEU A 344 12.76 4.79 16.57
N ASN A 345 12.89 3.71 15.79
CA ASN A 345 13.61 3.68 14.52
C ASN A 345 12.75 3.21 13.32
N PRO A 346 11.55 3.79 13.11
CA PRO A 346 10.58 3.28 12.13
C PRO A 346 11.06 3.34 10.67
N ASN A 347 12.15 4.07 10.40
CA ASN A 347 12.70 4.23 9.06
C ASN A 347 13.96 3.39 8.81
N THR A 348 14.53 2.76 9.85
CA THR A 348 15.79 2.00 9.72
C THR A 348 15.66 0.55 10.14
N CYS A 349 14.61 0.17 10.87
CA CYS A 349 14.35 -1.23 11.21
C CYS A 349 14.13 -2.08 9.95
N THR A 350 15.07 -3.00 9.70
CA THR A 350 15.04 -3.90 8.55
C THR A 350 14.57 -5.30 8.89
N GLY A 351 14.58 -5.68 10.18
CA GLY A 351 14.27 -7.04 10.59
C GLY A 351 15.35 -8.06 10.28
N LEU A 352 14.98 -9.31 10.52
CA LEU A 352 15.76 -10.51 10.20
C LEU A 352 15.76 -10.76 8.69
N PHE A 353 14.63 -10.53 8.01
CA PHE A 353 14.50 -10.64 6.56
C PHE A 353 14.61 -9.29 5.89
N HIS A 354 15.64 -9.12 5.07
CA HIS A 354 15.78 -7.92 4.24
C HIS A 354 16.50 -8.24 2.94
N VAL A 355 15.80 -8.03 1.83
CA VAL A 355 16.36 -8.18 0.48
C VAL A 355 16.68 -6.79 -0.06
N ALA A 356 17.97 -6.44 -0.09
CA ALA A 356 18.43 -5.19 -0.70
C ALA A 356 18.59 -5.30 -2.23
N GLY A 357 18.72 -6.51 -2.75
CA GLY A 357 18.99 -6.78 -4.16
C GLY A 357 19.76 -8.09 -4.36
N ALA A 358 19.90 -8.51 -5.61
CA ALA A 358 20.77 -9.62 -5.97
C ALA A 358 22.15 -9.07 -6.34
N LYS A 359 23.21 -9.57 -5.69
CA LYS A 359 24.60 -9.31 -6.07
C LYS A 359 24.95 -10.07 -7.36
N SER A 360 24.50 -11.31 -7.48
CA SER A 360 24.64 -12.11 -8.68
C SER A 360 23.62 -13.23 -8.70
N ILE A 361 23.16 -13.59 -9.90
CA ILE A 361 22.29 -14.75 -10.11
C ILE A 361 22.97 -15.68 -11.12
N LYS A 362 23.12 -16.95 -10.75
CA LYS A 362 23.64 -18.01 -11.62
C LYS A 362 22.51 -18.95 -11.99
N VAL A 363 22.43 -19.30 -13.27
CA VAL A 363 21.47 -20.27 -13.77
C VAL A 363 22.26 -21.37 -14.47
N SER A 364 22.22 -22.57 -13.92
CA SER A 364 22.76 -23.76 -14.58
C SER A 364 21.66 -24.41 -15.41
N PRO A 365 21.89 -24.68 -16.71
CA PRO A 365 20.89 -25.31 -17.57
C PRO A 365 20.55 -26.72 -17.09
N ALA A 366 19.36 -27.19 -17.41
CA ALA A 366 18.98 -28.58 -17.17
C ALA A 366 19.92 -29.53 -17.95
N ASN A 367 20.31 -30.64 -17.33
CA ASN A 367 21.09 -31.71 -17.93
C ASN A 367 20.53 -33.08 -17.49
N PRO A 368 19.41 -33.53 -18.10
CA PRO A 368 18.79 -34.79 -17.74
C PRO A 368 19.70 -36.00 -18.04
N PRO A 369 19.69 -37.07 -17.21
CA PRO A 369 18.79 -37.28 -16.08
C PRO A 369 19.28 -36.67 -14.76
N ALA A 370 20.56 -36.27 -14.68
CA ALA A 370 21.19 -35.84 -13.43
C ALA A 370 20.61 -34.51 -12.88
N LEU A 371 20.17 -33.62 -13.76
CA LEU A 371 19.56 -32.34 -13.41
C LEU A 371 18.35 -32.07 -14.33
N PRO A 372 17.13 -32.51 -13.97
CA PRO A 372 15.97 -32.45 -14.86
C PRO A 372 15.45 -31.02 -15.11
N TYR A 373 15.79 -30.06 -14.24
CA TYR A 373 15.34 -28.67 -14.31
C TYR A 373 16.52 -27.71 -14.18
N PRO A 374 16.45 -26.48 -14.72
CA PRO A 374 17.49 -25.49 -14.50
C PRO A 374 17.67 -25.22 -13.00
N LEU A 375 18.92 -25.11 -12.56
CA LEU A 375 19.26 -24.81 -11.17
C LEU A 375 19.58 -23.33 -11.03
N VAL A 376 18.87 -22.64 -10.14
CA VAL A 376 19.04 -21.20 -9.91
C VAL A 376 19.70 -20.97 -8.56
N GLU A 377 20.77 -20.19 -8.56
CA GLU A 377 21.53 -19.79 -7.37
C GLU A 377 21.58 -18.26 -7.29
N ILE A 378 21.09 -17.69 -6.19
CA ILE A 378 21.01 -16.24 -5.98
C ILE A 378 21.92 -15.89 -4.81
N PHE A 379 22.85 -14.97 -5.05
CA PHE A 379 23.67 -14.34 -4.02
C PHE A 379 23.15 -12.94 -3.81
N PHE A 380 22.79 -12.59 -2.58
CA PHE A 380 22.17 -11.31 -2.27
C PHE A 380 23.20 -10.25 -1.92
N ILE A 381 22.82 -8.98 -2.09
CA ILE A 381 23.57 -7.86 -1.55
C ILE A 381 23.42 -7.90 -0.02
N PRO A 382 24.51 -8.05 0.75
CA PRO A 382 24.43 -8.06 2.20
C PRO A 382 23.85 -6.73 2.71
N HIS A 383 22.83 -6.81 3.56
CA HIS A 383 22.28 -5.67 4.28
C HIS A 383 22.38 -5.96 5.78
N PRO A 384 22.82 -5.02 6.64
CA PRO A 384 22.86 -5.26 8.08
C PRO A 384 21.45 -5.54 8.63
N ILE A 385 21.36 -6.38 9.66
CA ILE A 385 20.15 -6.50 10.48
C ILE A 385 20.08 -5.27 11.39
N GLU A 386 19.01 -4.49 11.24
CA GLU A 386 18.59 -3.47 12.19
C GLU A 386 17.23 -3.85 12.77
N LEU A 387 17.18 -4.19 14.05
CA LEU A 387 15.94 -4.55 14.73
C LEU A 387 15.17 -3.31 15.19
N THR A 388 13.86 -3.45 15.41
CA THR A 388 13.00 -2.40 15.93
C THR A 388 13.40 -2.04 17.35
N GLN A 389 13.66 -0.76 17.55
CA GLN A 389 13.82 -0.15 18.85
C GLN A 389 12.47 0.39 19.27
N PHE A 390 12.06 0.14 20.52
CA PHE A 390 10.80 0.67 21.00
C PHE A 390 10.84 1.10 22.46
N LYS A 391 10.10 2.17 22.77
CA LYS A 391 9.71 2.49 24.13
C LYS A 391 8.43 1.74 24.45
N PHE A 392 8.32 1.17 25.65
CA PHE A 392 7.15 0.40 26.04
C PHE A 392 6.56 0.80 27.39
N THR A 393 5.26 0.58 27.50
CA THR A 393 4.49 0.71 28.73
C THR A 393 3.65 -0.54 28.90
N CYS A 394 3.95 -1.34 29.91
CA CYS A 394 3.26 -2.60 30.17
C CYS A 394 2.29 -2.48 31.36
N PRO A 395 1.07 -3.04 31.25
CA PRO A 395 0.20 -3.17 32.40
C PRO A 395 0.78 -4.18 33.42
N PRO A 396 0.42 -4.10 34.71
CA PRO A 396 0.82 -5.09 35.70
C PRO A 396 0.34 -6.50 35.32
N PRO A 397 1.15 -7.54 35.60
CA PRO A 397 0.67 -8.90 35.63
C PRO A 397 -0.44 -9.11 36.67
N PRO A 398 -1.25 -10.18 36.55
CA PRO A 398 -2.27 -10.51 37.54
C PRO A 398 -1.67 -10.58 38.97
N GLY A 399 -2.27 -9.85 39.92
CA GLY A 399 -1.84 -9.83 41.33
C GLY A 399 -0.77 -8.79 41.69
N VAL A 400 -0.30 -7.98 40.73
CA VAL A 400 0.68 -6.90 40.96
C VAL A 400 -0.01 -5.53 40.84
N ILE A 401 0.35 -4.58 41.72
CA ILE A 401 -0.14 -3.19 41.68
C ILE A 401 0.97 -2.29 41.10
N GLY A 402 0.66 -1.52 40.04
CA GLY A 402 1.58 -0.57 39.39
C GLY A 402 1.92 -0.92 37.93
N GLY A 403 2.38 0.05 37.14
CA GLY A 403 2.79 -0.16 35.73
C GLY A 403 4.32 -0.25 35.60
N SER A 404 4.81 -0.94 34.57
CA SER A 404 6.24 -0.93 34.22
C SER A 404 6.43 -0.13 32.93
N THR A 405 7.33 0.84 32.97
CA THR A 405 7.70 1.65 31.80
C THR A 405 9.20 1.52 31.59
N GLY A 406 9.61 1.43 30.32
CA GLY A 406 11.01 1.26 29.97
C GLY A 406 11.26 1.55 28.51
N THR A 407 12.53 1.57 28.15
CA THR A 407 12.95 1.56 26.74
C THR A 407 13.55 0.18 26.48
N PHE A 408 13.02 -0.52 25.47
CA PHE A 408 13.61 -1.77 25.01
C PHE A 408 14.34 -1.49 23.71
N ASP A 409 15.66 -1.47 23.80
CA ASP A 409 16.50 -1.53 22.63
C ASP A 409 16.78 -3.00 22.30
N LEU A 410 16.07 -3.56 21.31
CA LEU A 410 16.31 -4.93 20.84
C LEU A 410 17.78 -5.13 20.42
N SER A 411 18.45 -4.05 19.96
CA SER A 411 19.86 -4.11 19.58
C SER A 411 20.82 -4.30 20.76
N GLN A 412 20.40 -4.00 21.99
CA GLN A 412 21.26 -4.08 23.18
C GLN A 412 21.12 -5.37 24.01
N ARG A 413 20.01 -6.10 23.91
CA ARG A 413 19.78 -7.26 24.81
C ARG A 413 19.36 -8.58 24.16
N VAL A 414 18.71 -8.58 23.00
CA VAL A 414 18.07 -9.82 22.51
C VAL A 414 19.01 -10.72 21.72
N MET A 415 20.00 -10.24 20.97
CA MET A 415 20.92 -11.15 20.27
C MET A 415 22.30 -10.51 20.01
N GLN A 416 23.25 -10.66 20.96
CA GLN A 416 24.68 -10.59 20.59
C GLN A 416 25.02 -11.57 19.45
N MET A 417 24.21 -12.61 19.25
CA MET A 417 24.34 -13.59 18.16
C MET A 417 24.11 -13.02 16.75
N PHE A 418 23.34 -11.93 16.58
CA PHE A 418 23.10 -11.29 15.27
C PHE A 418 23.85 -9.97 15.08
N TYR A 419 24.67 -9.59 16.06
CA TYR A 419 25.48 -8.40 15.96
C TYR A 419 26.44 -8.51 14.76
N LYS A 420 26.31 -7.61 13.79
CA LYS A 420 27.04 -7.61 12.50
C LYS A 420 26.71 -8.78 11.55
N THR A 421 25.66 -9.56 11.78
CA THR A 421 25.21 -10.53 10.77
C THR A 421 24.35 -9.83 9.71
N PRO A 422 24.56 -10.11 8.41
CA PRO A 422 23.65 -9.64 7.37
C PRO A 422 22.27 -10.30 7.50
N ALA A 423 21.24 -9.56 7.11
CA ALA A 423 19.87 -10.03 7.01
C ALA A 423 19.76 -11.21 6.05
N ILE A 424 18.74 -12.04 6.28
CA ILE A 424 18.43 -13.21 5.48
C ILE A 424 17.52 -12.78 4.30
N PRO A 425 17.65 -13.39 3.11
CA PRO A 425 18.63 -14.39 2.71
C PRO A 425 19.93 -13.77 2.20
N GLN A 426 21.07 -14.43 2.50
CA GLN A 426 22.36 -14.12 1.86
C GLN A 426 22.58 -14.97 0.60
N TYR A 427 21.97 -16.15 0.56
CA TYR A 427 22.07 -17.11 -0.53
C TYR A 427 20.80 -17.96 -0.61
N LEU A 428 20.34 -18.24 -1.84
CA LEU A 428 19.29 -19.23 -2.10
C LEU A 428 19.65 -20.09 -3.31
N LYS A 429 19.20 -21.34 -3.28
CA LYS A 429 19.36 -22.32 -4.35
C LYS A 429 18.07 -23.11 -4.54
N PHE A 430 17.58 -23.21 -5.77
CA PHE A 430 16.36 -23.95 -6.07
C PHE A 430 16.33 -24.46 -7.52
N GLU A 431 15.47 -25.46 -7.78
CA GLU A 431 15.20 -25.96 -9.12
C GLU A 431 14.06 -25.16 -9.75
N ALA A 432 14.24 -24.65 -10.97
CA ALA A 432 13.20 -23.94 -11.72
C ALA A 432 12.14 -24.91 -12.26
N ARG A 433 11.33 -25.47 -11.35
CA ARG A 433 10.26 -26.44 -11.61
C ARG A 433 8.92 -25.99 -11.04
N ASP A 434 7.87 -26.67 -11.47
CA ASP A 434 6.53 -26.47 -10.94
C ASP A 434 6.42 -26.99 -9.49
N GLY A 435 5.44 -26.46 -8.76
CA GLY A 435 5.15 -26.83 -7.37
C GLY A 435 5.94 -26.04 -6.34
N VAL A 436 5.65 -26.32 -5.06
CA VAL A 436 6.30 -25.67 -3.91
C VAL A 436 7.61 -26.38 -3.57
N GLN A 437 8.63 -25.60 -3.23
CA GLN A 437 9.91 -26.06 -2.70
C GLN A 437 10.22 -25.31 -1.41
N VAL A 438 10.53 -26.04 -0.34
CA VAL A 438 11.04 -25.45 0.90
C VAL A 438 12.54 -25.31 0.77
N LEU A 439 13.04 -24.08 0.89
CA LEU A 439 14.45 -23.74 0.70
C LEU A 439 15.22 -23.72 2.03
N ALA A 440 14.55 -23.32 3.10
CA ALA A 440 15.05 -23.38 4.47
C ALA A 440 13.86 -23.44 5.43
N GLU A 441 13.95 -24.24 6.48
CA GLU A 441 12.93 -24.32 7.53
C GLU A 441 13.58 -24.75 8.84
N ALA A 442 13.22 -24.10 9.95
CA ALA A 442 13.56 -24.57 11.29
C ALA A 442 12.39 -24.36 12.24
N GLY A 443 12.25 -25.29 13.19
CA GLY A 443 11.09 -25.36 14.07
C GLY A 443 9.82 -25.78 13.36
N SER A 444 8.69 -25.62 14.04
CA SER A 444 7.35 -25.88 13.50
C SER A 444 6.42 -24.69 13.73
N PRO A 445 5.38 -24.50 12.89
CA PRO A 445 4.40 -23.44 13.12
C PRO A 445 3.86 -23.47 14.55
N GLY A 446 3.97 -22.35 15.26
CA GLY A 446 3.52 -22.23 16.65
C GLY A 446 4.53 -22.62 17.72
N SER A 447 5.71 -23.14 17.36
CA SER A 447 6.81 -23.37 18.30
C SER A 447 7.47 -22.05 18.77
N GLU A 448 8.39 -22.15 19.74
CA GLU A 448 9.12 -21.00 20.30
C GLU A 448 9.93 -20.24 19.24
N LEU A 449 10.51 -20.97 18.28
CA LEU A 449 11.26 -20.41 17.16
C LEU A 449 10.83 -21.14 15.89
N TYR A 450 10.25 -20.41 14.96
CA TYR A 450 9.89 -20.89 13.64
C TYR A 450 10.45 -19.94 12.57
N TYR A 451 11.05 -20.50 11.53
CA TYR A 451 11.21 -19.75 10.29
C TYR A 451 11.09 -20.69 9.09
N LYS A 452 10.64 -20.13 7.96
CA LYS A 452 10.53 -20.84 6.69
C LYS A 452 10.77 -19.89 5.53
N ILE A 453 11.54 -20.37 4.56
CA ILE A 453 11.68 -19.80 3.23
C ILE A 453 11.22 -20.86 2.24
N TRP A 454 10.23 -20.53 1.42
CA TRP A 454 9.75 -21.42 0.37
C TRP A 454 9.53 -20.65 -0.92
N ILE A 455 9.54 -21.39 -2.01
CA ILE A 455 9.37 -20.85 -3.34
C ILE A 455 8.32 -21.66 -4.10
N GLU A 456 7.49 -20.96 -4.87
CA GLU A 456 6.46 -21.57 -5.70
C GLU A 456 6.40 -20.88 -7.06
N LYS A 457 6.18 -21.64 -8.13
CA LYS A 457 6.01 -21.06 -9.47
C LYS A 457 4.70 -20.27 -9.57
N ILE A 458 4.78 -19.06 -10.09
CA ILE A 458 3.62 -18.21 -10.39
C ILE A 458 2.93 -18.75 -11.64
N LYS A 459 1.62 -19.01 -11.54
CA LYS A 459 0.83 -19.54 -12.66
C LYS A 459 0.52 -18.47 -13.70
#